data_AF-A0A372RP38-F1
#
_entry.id   AF-A0A372RP38-F1
#
_cell.length_a   1.000
_cell.length_b   1.000
_cell.length_c   1.000
_cell.angle_alpha   90.00
_cell.angle_beta   90.00
_cell.angle_gamma   90.00
#
_symmetry.space_group_name_H-M   'P 1'
#
loop_
_entity.id
_entity.type
_entity.pdbx_description
1 polymer ?
#
loop_
_entity_poly.entity_id
_entity_poly.type
_entity_poly.pdbx_seq_one_letter_code
_entity_poly.pdbx_strand_id
1 'polypeptide(L)'
;MAEHIQVLLHTKDPSNRMYILALALTTHTFFKIKVSSPEEIIERSIKRNYKSPLKNAYMIFMTDCSEAFKDAKSEKKFRQNSECFKDFPSLWKISPQEVKDVYEQVLASYRKLKPISQNFFEFHPQNNANESQENTADQATRINC
;
A
#
# COMPACT_ATOMS: atom_id res chain seq x y z
N MET A 1 -22.73 8.92 22.83
CA MET A 1 -22.95 9.94 21.77
C MET A 1 -21.91 9.70 20.70
N ALA A 2 -22.30 9.63 19.42
CA ALA A 2 -21.32 9.46 18.35
C ALA A 2 -20.42 10.71 18.31
N GLU A 3 -19.12 10.52 18.41
CA GLU A 3 -18.17 11.63 18.37
C GLU A 3 -18.17 12.25 16.97
N HIS A 4 -18.50 13.53 16.89
CA HIS A 4 -18.53 14.24 15.62
C HIS A 4 -17.10 14.61 15.22
N ILE A 5 -16.51 13.80 14.35
CA ILE A 5 -15.18 14.03 13.81
C ILE A 5 -15.29 14.68 12.43
N GLN A 6 -14.54 15.75 12.23
CA GLN A 6 -14.37 16.40 10.94
C GLN A 6 -12.95 16.19 10.43
N VAL A 7 -12.79 15.77 9.18
CA VAL A 7 -11.48 15.61 8.54
C VAL A 7 -11.29 16.70 7.50
N LEU A 8 -10.11 17.33 7.50
CA LEU A 8 -9.77 18.38 6.55
C LEU A 8 -8.30 18.32 6.14
N LEU A 9 -8.03 18.79 4.93
CA LEU A 9 -6.68 18.93 4.40
C LEU A 9 -6.07 20.25 4.91
N HIS A 10 -4.89 20.17 5.51
CA HIS A 10 -4.15 21.33 5.99
C HIS A 10 -3.05 21.71 5.00
N THR A 11 -3.35 22.73 4.18
CA THR A 11 -2.49 23.22 3.07
C THR A 11 -1.63 24.42 3.44
N LYS A 12 -1.80 24.98 4.64
CA LYS A 12 -1.16 26.24 5.08
C LYS A 12 -0.04 26.02 6.10
N ASP A 13 0.53 24.82 6.16
CA ASP A 13 1.60 24.53 7.10
C ASP A 13 2.91 25.21 6.64
N PRO A 14 3.64 25.94 7.52
CA PRO A 14 4.88 26.64 7.17
C PRO A 14 6.00 25.72 6.67
N SER A 15 5.95 24.42 6.96
CA SER A 15 6.98 23.46 6.55
C SER A 15 6.87 23.01 5.09
N ASN A 16 5.91 23.55 4.32
CA ASN A 16 5.54 23.09 2.98
C ASN A 16 5.15 21.61 2.91
N ARG A 17 4.91 20.96 4.05
CA ARG A 17 4.43 19.59 4.13
C ARG A 17 2.91 19.56 4.15
N MET A 18 2.35 18.55 3.51
CA MET A 18 0.91 18.27 3.57
C MET A 18 0.56 17.54 4.86
N TYR A 19 -0.48 18.03 5.52
CA TYR A 19 -1.04 17.41 6.71
C TYR A 19 -2.54 17.23 6.55
N ILE A 20 -3.08 16.26 7.29
CA ILE A 20 -4.50 16.07 7.48
C ILE A 20 -4.80 16.33 8.95
N LEU A 21 -5.90 17.02 9.21
CA LEU A 21 -6.40 17.28 10.55
C LEU A 21 -7.72 16.54 10.73
N ALA A 22 -7.78 15.63 11.70
CA ALA A 22 -9.04 15.10 12.21
C ALA A 22 -9.40 15.84 13.50
N LEU A 23 -10.53 16.54 13.51
CA LEU A 23 -11.00 17.39 14.59
C LEU A 23 -12.14 16.68 15.33
N ALA A 24 -11.96 16.38 16.61
CA ALA A 24 -13.05 15.95 17.49
C ALA A 24 -13.69 17.19 18.11
N LEU A 25 -14.86 17.59 17.61
CA LEU A 25 -15.50 18.84 18.02
C LEU A 25 -15.94 18.83 19.48
N THR A 26 -16.34 17.67 20.00
CA THR A 26 -16.79 17.53 21.39
C THR A 26 -15.67 17.75 22.40
N THR A 27 -14.48 17.21 22.13
CA THR A 27 -13.33 17.26 23.05
C THR A 27 -12.34 18.38 22.71
N HIS A 28 -12.62 19.17 21.66
CA HIS A 28 -11.75 20.22 21.14
C HIS A 28 -10.30 19.75 20.93
N THR A 29 -10.15 18.47 20.56
CA THR A 29 -8.86 17.82 20.32
C THR A 29 -8.71 17.62 18.83
N PHE A 30 -7.49 17.79 18.32
CA PHE A 30 -7.18 17.49 16.94
C PHE A 30 -6.09 16.42 16.85
N PHE A 31 -6.20 15.62 15.80
CA PHE A 31 -5.21 14.65 15.40
C PHE A 31 -4.54 15.13 14.11
N LYS A 32 -3.27 15.52 14.19
CA LYS A 32 -2.47 15.97 13.03
C LYS A 32 -1.71 14.80 12.43
N ILE A 33 -2.05 14.45 11.20
CA ILE A 33 -1.46 13.34 10.46
C ILE A 33 -0.59 13.93 9.35
N LYS A 34 0.69 13.59 9.35
CA LYS A 34 1.58 13.94 8.24
C LYS A 34 1.32 13.01 7.06
N VAL A 35 1.15 13.57 5.87
CA VAL A 35 1.10 12.77 4.63
C VAL A 35 2.54 12.38 4.27
N SER A 36 2.81 11.09 4.17
CA SER A 36 4.13 10.59 3.77
C SER A 36 4.44 10.93 2.31
N SER A 37 5.69 11.29 2.04
CA SER A 37 6.17 11.38 0.66
C SER A 37 6.38 9.98 0.05
N PRO A 38 6.39 9.87 -1.29
CA PRO A 38 6.76 8.64 -1.99
C PRO A 38 8.11 8.03 -1.53
N GLU A 39 9.11 8.88 -1.30
CA GLU A 39 10.44 8.49 -0.84
C GLU A 39 10.39 7.95 0.59
N GLU A 40 9.66 8.63 1.48
CA GLU A 40 9.47 8.19 2.88
C GLU A 40 8.76 6.82 2.94
N ILE A 41 7.85 6.55 2.01
CA ILE A 41 7.20 5.25 1.87
C ILE A 41 8.22 4.18 1.45
N ILE A 42 9.08 4.47 0.46
CA ILE A 42 10.11 3.54 -0.01
C ILE A 42 11.11 3.24 1.12
N GLU A 43 11.65 4.28 1.76
CA GLU A 43 12.60 4.15 2.87
C GLU A 43 12.02 3.28 4.00
N ARG A 44 10.76 3.56 4.39
CA ARG A 44 10.05 2.76 5.40
C ARG A 44 9.88 1.31 4.97
N SER A 45 9.58 1.07 3.70
CA SER A 45 9.40 -0.29 3.16
C SER A 45 10.69 -1.10 3.20
N ILE A 46 11.83 -0.46 2.92
CA ILE A 46 13.17 -1.06 3.01
C ILE A 46 13.50 -1.35 4.46
N LYS A 47 13.38 -0.34 5.34
CA LYS A 47 13.69 -0.47 6.77
C LYS A 47 12.89 -1.56 7.48
N ARG A 48 11.62 -1.73 7.10
CA ARG A 48 10.71 -2.74 7.69
C ARG A 48 10.67 -4.06 6.91
N ASN A 49 11.44 -4.19 5.83
CA ASN A 49 11.47 -5.35 4.95
C ASN A 49 10.07 -5.82 4.52
N TYR A 50 9.22 -4.87 4.10
CA TYR A 50 7.86 -5.19 3.66
C TYR A 50 7.89 -5.99 2.36
N LYS A 51 7.43 -7.25 2.44
CA LYS A 51 7.39 -8.18 1.30
C LYS A 51 6.41 -7.77 0.20
N SER A 52 5.44 -6.89 0.49
CA SER A 52 4.36 -6.55 -0.43
C SER A 52 4.29 -5.05 -0.73
N PRO A 53 4.11 -4.66 -2.00
CA PRO A 53 3.85 -3.27 -2.37
C PRO A 53 2.55 -2.75 -1.77
N LEU A 54 2.48 -1.44 -1.55
CA LEU A 54 1.23 -0.75 -1.24
C LEU A 54 0.28 -0.86 -2.43
N LYS A 55 -0.94 -1.33 -2.17
CA LYS A 55 -1.92 -1.65 -3.22
C LYS A 55 -2.80 -0.46 -3.59
N ASN A 56 -3.12 0.41 -2.64
CA ASN A 56 -4.02 1.55 -2.82
C ASN A 56 -3.68 2.70 -1.86
N ALA A 57 -4.29 3.87 -2.11
CA ALA A 57 -4.14 5.08 -1.32
C ALA A 57 -4.53 4.88 0.16
N TYR A 58 -5.58 4.09 0.41
CA TYR A 58 -6.04 3.74 1.74
C TYR A 58 -4.94 3.09 2.61
N MET A 59 -4.11 2.20 2.05
CA MET A 59 -3.00 1.60 2.80
C MET A 59 -1.94 2.62 3.24
N ILE A 60 -1.70 3.66 2.43
CA ILE A 60 -0.78 4.76 2.79
C ILE A 60 -1.40 5.53 3.95
N PHE A 61 -2.66 5.96 3.82
CA PHE A 61 -3.40 6.66 4.86
C PHE A 61 -3.38 5.92 6.21
N MET A 62 -3.67 4.61 6.19
CA MET A 62 -3.67 3.78 7.39
C MET A 62 -2.30 3.73 8.06
N THR A 63 -1.23 3.67 7.27
CA THR A 63 0.14 3.67 7.79
C THR A 63 0.46 5.01 8.44
N ASP A 64 0.12 6.11 7.78
CA ASP A 64 0.37 7.47 8.27
C ASP A 64 -0.42 7.77 9.55
N CYS A 65 -1.69 7.36 9.61
CA CYS A 65 -2.49 7.43 10.82
C CYS A 65 -1.86 6.64 11.96
N SER A 66 -1.38 5.41 11.70
CA SER A 66 -0.76 4.60 12.74
C SER A 66 0.51 5.24 13.32
N GLU A 67 1.38 5.78 12.47
CA GLU A 67 2.61 6.45 12.92
C GLU A 67 2.28 7.75 13.67
N ALA A 68 1.45 8.61 13.09
CA ALA A 68 1.04 9.86 13.74
C ALA A 68 0.34 9.61 15.09
N PHE A 69 -0.46 8.54 15.21
CA PHE A 69 -1.16 8.20 16.45
C PHE A 69 -0.20 7.78 17.57
N LYS A 70 0.87 7.05 17.23
CA LYS A 70 1.94 6.70 18.20
C LYS A 70 2.64 7.95 18.70
N ASP A 71 2.96 8.88 17.79
CA ASP A 71 3.65 10.12 18.15
C ASP A 71 2.75 11.02 19.01
N ALA A 72 1.48 11.19 18.61
CA ALA A 72 0.51 12.03 19.31
C ALA A 72 0.18 11.54 20.73
N LYS A 73 0.31 10.23 20.99
CA LYS A 73 0.11 9.65 22.34
C LYS A 73 1.10 10.16 23.40
N SER A 74 2.22 10.75 22.99
CA SER A 74 3.15 11.41 23.91
C SER A 74 2.57 12.70 24.51
N GLU A 75 1.60 13.34 23.84
CA GLU A 75 0.96 14.56 24.30
C GLU A 75 -0.22 14.23 25.23
N LYS A 76 -0.25 14.90 26.39
CA LYS A 76 -1.16 14.56 27.49
C LYS A 76 -2.63 14.77 27.11
N LYS A 77 -2.98 15.89 26.45
CA LYS A 77 -4.36 16.21 26.09
C LYS A 77 -4.90 15.29 25.00
N PHE A 78 -4.07 14.95 24.01
CA PHE A 78 -4.38 13.99 22.98
C PHE A 78 -4.62 12.61 23.58
N ARG A 79 -3.70 12.14 24.43
CA ARG A 79 -3.81 10.82 25.07
C ARG A 79 -5.14 10.61 25.80
N GLN A 80 -5.60 11.64 26.52
CA GLN A 80 -6.87 11.62 27.25
C GLN A 80 -8.09 11.46 26.34
N ASN A 81 -8.02 11.94 25.11
CA ASN A 81 -9.11 11.93 24.15
C ASN A 81 -8.84 11.02 22.94
N SER A 82 -7.79 10.19 22.99
CA SER A 82 -7.27 9.50 21.81
C SER A 82 -8.18 8.39 21.27
N GLU A 83 -9.11 7.87 22.08
CA GLU A 83 -10.03 6.81 21.68
C GLU A 83 -10.87 7.19 20.46
N CYS A 84 -11.28 8.45 20.36
CA CYS A 84 -12.10 8.94 19.24
C CYS A 84 -11.41 8.80 17.87
N PHE A 85 -10.08 8.83 17.83
CA PHE A 85 -9.32 8.78 16.59
C PHE A 85 -8.83 7.39 16.21
N LYS A 86 -9.09 6.34 17.02
CA LYS A 86 -8.53 5.00 16.76
C LYS A 86 -9.13 4.29 15.56
N ASP A 87 -10.36 4.63 15.17
CA ASP A 87 -11.04 4.03 14.02
C ASP A 87 -10.61 4.71 12.71
N PHE A 88 -9.39 4.40 12.27
CA PHE A 88 -8.84 4.92 11.02
C PHE A 88 -9.68 4.56 9.78
N PRO A 89 -10.26 3.35 9.65
CA PRO A 89 -11.20 3.06 8.55
C PRO A 89 -12.37 4.05 8.50
N SER A 90 -12.95 4.39 9.65
CA SER A 90 -14.00 5.42 9.72
C SER A 90 -13.46 6.81 9.35
N LEU A 91 -12.25 7.19 9.79
CA LEU A 91 -11.62 8.44 9.37
C LEU A 91 -11.48 8.51 7.84
N TRP A 92 -11.00 7.44 7.20
CA TRP A 92 -10.92 7.38 5.73
C TRP A 92 -12.27 7.51 5.04
N LYS A 93 -13.31 6.84 5.59
CA LYS A 93 -14.66 6.88 5.05
C LYS A 93 -15.22 8.30 5.02
N ILE A 94 -15.04 9.04 6.12
CA ILE A 94 -15.52 10.43 6.27
C ILE A 94 -14.58 11.47 5.65
N SER A 95 -13.37 11.08 5.24
CA SER A 95 -12.43 12.01 4.59
C SER A 95 -13.03 12.65 3.33
N PRO A 96 -12.87 13.97 3.16
CA PRO A 96 -13.29 14.66 1.94
C PRO A 96 -12.49 14.18 0.74
N GLN A 97 -13.03 14.40 -0.46
CA GLN A 97 -12.42 13.93 -1.70
C GLN A 97 -11.00 14.47 -1.89
N GLU A 98 -10.75 15.74 -1.55
CA GLU A 98 -9.43 16.37 -1.62
C GLU A 98 -8.36 15.60 -0.83
N VAL A 99 -8.71 15.03 0.32
CA VAL A 99 -7.78 14.20 1.11
C VAL A 99 -7.49 12.89 0.40
N LYS A 100 -8.50 12.26 -0.21
CA LYS A 100 -8.33 11.02 -0.96
C LYS A 100 -7.47 11.24 -2.22
N ASP A 101 -7.70 12.35 -2.92
CA ASP A 101 -6.95 12.75 -4.11
C ASP A 101 -5.45 12.94 -3.81
N VAL A 102 -5.12 13.55 -2.66
CA VAL A 102 -3.73 13.68 -2.20
C VAL A 102 -3.07 12.31 -2.04
N TYR A 103 -3.73 11.34 -1.40
CA TYR A 103 -3.14 10.01 -1.26
C TYR A 103 -3.07 9.22 -2.56
N GLU A 104 -4.02 9.39 -3.48
CA GLU A 104 -3.94 8.82 -4.82
C GLU A 104 -2.77 9.41 -5.60
N GLN A 105 -2.51 10.72 -5.48
CA GLN A 105 -1.34 11.37 -6.08
C GLN A 105 -0.02 10.84 -5.48
N VAL A 106 0.03 10.63 -4.17
CA VAL A 106 1.19 10.02 -3.51
C VAL A 106 1.40 8.59 -4.00
N LEU A 107 0.32 7.79 -4.11
CA LEU A 107 0.39 6.42 -4.62
C LEU A 107 0.91 6.38 -6.07
N ALA A 108 0.41 7.27 -6.93
CA ALA A 108 0.84 7.36 -8.32
C ALA A 108 2.34 7.71 -8.41
N SER A 109 2.80 8.67 -7.61
CA SER A 109 4.22 9.05 -7.55
C SER A 109 5.10 7.93 -6.98
N TYR A 110 4.63 7.25 -5.93
CA TYR A 110 5.28 6.06 -5.37
C TYR A 110 5.46 4.96 -6.41
N ARG A 111 4.43 4.67 -7.21
CA ARG A 111 4.49 3.64 -8.27
C ARG A 111 5.47 4.01 -9.40
N LYS A 112 5.69 5.30 -9.67
CA LYS A 112 6.70 5.76 -10.65
C LYS A 112 8.12 5.60 -10.13
N LEU A 113 8.34 5.84 -8.83
CA LEU A 113 9.66 5.75 -8.21
C LEU A 113 10.06 4.32 -7.85
N LYS A 114 9.09 3.47 -7.49
CA LYS A 114 9.37 2.07 -7.23
C LYS A 114 9.73 1.40 -8.56
N PRO A 115 10.92 0.81 -8.73
CA PRO A 115 11.19 0.00 -9.91
C PRO A 115 10.13 -1.10 -9.96
N ILE A 116 9.40 -1.18 -11.07
CA ILE A 116 8.57 -2.34 -11.38
C ILE A 116 9.58 -3.48 -11.47
N SER A 117 9.71 -4.27 -10.42
CA SER A 117 10.41 -5.54 -10.49
C SER A 117 9.58 -6.41 -11.44
N GLN A 118 9.84 -6.27 -12.73
CA GLN A 118 9.38 -7.20 -13.74
C GLN A 118 10.12 -8.50 -13.44
N ASN A 119 9.49 -9.34 -12.62
CA ASN A 119 9.92 -10.72 -12.52
C ASN A 119 9.58 -11.35 -13.87
N PHE A 120 10.56 -11.37 -14.76
CA PHE A 120 10.49 -12.15 -15.98
C PHE A 120 10.50 -13.62 -15.55
N PHE A 121 9.41 -14.33 -15.83
CA PHE A 121 9.39 -15.77 -15.72
C PHE A 121 9.75 -16.34 -17.10
N GLU A 122 10.77 -17.19 -17.14
CA GLU A 122 11.13 -17.89 -18.36
C GLU A 122 10.01 -18.88 -18.69
N PHE A 123 9.32 -18.65 -19.81
CA PHE A 123 8.29 -19.55 -20.30
C PHE A 123 8.99 -20.76 -20.94
N HIS A 124 8.89 -21.92 -20.30
CA HIS A 124 9.34 -23.18 -20.88
C HIS A 124 8.12 -23.89 -21.49
N PRO A 125 7.90 -23.83 -22.82
CA PRO A 125 6.87 -24.64 -23.46
C PRO A 125 7.20 -26.11 -23.26
N GLN A 126 6.30 -26.85 -22.59
CA GLN A 126 6.38 -28.30 -22.55
C GLN A 126 6.10 -28.82 -23.96
N ASN A 127 7.14 -29.32 -24.63
CA ASN A 127 6.97 -30.15 -25.81
C ASN A 127 6.30 -31.44 -25.38
N ASN A 128 4.99 -31.54 -25.55
CA ASN A 128 4.28 -32.81 -25.56
C ASN A 128 4.71 -33.57 -26.82
N ALA A 129 5.88 -34.18 -26.78
CA ALA A 129 6.28 -35.21 -27.73
C ALA A 129 5.40 -36.43 -27.43
N ASN A 130 4.32 -36.58 -28.18
CA ASN A 130 3.62 -37.84 -28.28
C ASN A 130 4.62 -38.87 -28.86
N GLU A 131 5.20 -39.69 -28.00
CA GLU A 131 5.91 -40.90 -28.40
C GLU A 131 4.89 -41.86 -29.03
N SER A 132 4.74 -41.80 -30.35
CA SER A 132 4.17 -42.90 -31.12
C SER A 132 5.25 -43.95 -31.33
N GLN A 133 5.23 -45.01 -30.52
CA GLN A 133 5.98 -46.23 -30.81
C GLN A 133 5.42 -46.86 -32.10
N GLU A 134 6.14 -46.69 -33.20
CA GLU A 134 5.92 -47.49 -34.41
C GLU A 134 6.65 -48.83 -34.25
N ASN A 135 5.88 -49.86 -33.89
CA ASN A 135 6.28 -51.26 -34.05
C ASN A 135 6.38 -51.57 -35.55
N THR A 136 7.55 -51.94 -36.04
CA THR A 136 7.66 -52.72 -37.28
C THR A 136 8.59 -53.91 -37.04
N ALA A 137 7.97 -55.09 -36.90
CA ALA A 137 8.61 -56.38 -37.06
C ALA A 137 8.09 -57.05 -38.35
N ASP A 138 8.88 -58.02 -38.84
CA ASP A 138 8.70 -58.87 -40.03
C ASP A 138 9.14 -58.28 -41.39
N GLN A 139 9.89 -58.96 -42.28
CA GLN A 139 10.57 -60.26 -42.29
C GLN A 139 11.40 -60.38 -43.59
N ALA A 140 12.47 -61.21 -43.55
CA ALA A 140 13.12 -61.97 -44.64
C ALA A 140 13.81 -61.18 -45.80
N THR A 141 15.00 -61.52 -46.33
CA THR A 141 15.47 -62.84 -46.79
C THR A 141 16.99 -62.81 -47.04
N ARG A 142 17.65 -63.96 -46.81
CA ARG A 142 19.05 -64.34 -47.18
C ARG A 142 19.38 -64.09 -48.66
N ILE A 143 20.66 -63.85 -49.01
CA ILE A 143 21.50 -64.67 -49.94
C ILE A 143 23.00 -64.35 -49.67
N ASN A 144 23.83 -65.41 -49.56
CA ASN A 144 25.30 -65.38 -49.51
C ASN A 144 25.93 -65.28 -50.92
N CYS A 145 27.05 -64.56 -51.03
CA CYS A 145 28.28 -64.99 -51.71
C CYS A 145 29.44 -64.16 -51.16
#